data_AF-A0AAD8Y8B3-F1
#
_entry.id   AF-A0AAD8Y8B3-F1
#
_cell.length_a   1.000
_cell.length_b   1.000
_cell.length_c   1.000
_cell.angle_alpha   90.00
_cell.angle_beta   90.00
_cell.angle_gamma   90.00
#
_symmetry.space_group_name_H-M   'P 1'
#
loop_
_entity.id
_entity.type
_entity.pdbx_description
1 polymer ?
#
loop_
_entity_poly.entity_id
_entity_poly.type
_entity_poly.pdbx_seq_one_letter_code
_entity_poly.pdbx_strand_id
1 'polypeptide(L)'
;MVGGTPYSWDEKSNRHREHLEQVKALFIEHEGKFDVIVLMKHAFPRYPHQDFFGDGSRDGLFIDLIRGLGKPTIHLHGDHHSYYESEADYGLDNYVRISLVGESAGPPLSVTIDVSKPNPITVSRRQSNLKVNCCGDGWPRQ
;
A
#
# COMPACT_ATOMS: atom_id res chain seq x y z
N MET A 1 -10.51 -10.74 9.76
CA MET A 1 -10.53 -12.04 10.49
C MET A 1 -9.10 -12.55 10.65
N VAL A 2 -8.74 -13.03 11.84
CA VAL A 2 -7.48 -13.73 12.10
C VAL A 2 -7.86 -15.14 12.58
N GLY A 3 -7.36 -16.19 11.91
CA GLY A 3 -7.67 -17.59 12.23
C GLY A 3 -7.93 -18.47 11.02
N GLY A 4 -7.94 -19.79 11.25
CA GLY A 4 -8.18 -20.86 10.27
C GLY A 4 -6.91 -21.58 9.77
N THR A 5 -7.03 -22.46 8.78
CA THR A 5 -5.98 -23.38 8.31
C THR A 5 -5.02 -22.67 7.34
N PRO A 6 -3.74 -22.46 7.71
CA PRO A 6 -2.79 -21.67 6.92
C PRO A 6 -2.48 -22.25 5.52
N TYR A 7 -2.79 -23.52 5.30
CA TYR A 7 -2.54 -24.23 4.03
C TYR A 7 -3.79 -24.40 3.15
N SER A 8 -4.95 -23.91 3.59
CA SER A 8 -6.17 -23.96 2.77
C SER A 8 -6.22 -22.79 1.79
N TRP A 9 -6.13 -23.10 0.49
CA TRP A 9 -6.26 -22.10 -0.57
C TRP A 9 -7.63 -21.43 -0.58
N ASP A 10 -8.69 -22.21 -0.39
CA ASP A 10 -10.06 -21.71 -0.37
C ASP A 10 -10.28 -20.75 0.81
N GLU A 11 -9.77 -21.09 1.98
CA GLU A 11 -9.87 -20.23 3.15
C GLU A 11 -9.08 -18.94 2.98
N LYS A 12 -7.88 -19.01 2.38
CA LYS A 12 -7.09 -17.83 2.05
C LYS A 12 -7.83 -16.91 1.08
N SER A 13 -8.37 -17.46 0.00
CA SER A 13 -9.09 -16.66 -1.00
C SER A 13 -10.40 -16.07 -0.45
N ASN A 14 -11.14 -16.82 0.36
CA ASN A 14 -12.33 -16.30 1.05
C ASN A 14 -11.99 -15.13 1.97
N ARG A 15 -10.92 -15.22 2.77
CA ARG A 15 -10.47 -14.10 3.61
C ARG A 15 -10.04 -12.89 2.78
N HIS A 16 -9.37 -13.10 1.65
CA HIS A 16 -9.00 -12.01 0.75
C HIS A 16 -10.24 -11.28 0.22
N ARG A 17 -11.23 -12.03 -0.27
CA ARG A 17 -12.52 -11.49 -0.71
C ARG A 17 -13.21 -10.71 0.40
N GLU A 18 -13.36 -11.29 1.58
CA GLU A 18 -14.03 -10.64 2.72
C GLU A 18 -13.31 -9.35 3.18
N HIS A 19 -11.98 -9.37 3.23
CA HIS A 19 -11.21 -8.16 3.54
C HIS A 19 -11.35 -7.09 2.46
N LEU A 20 -11.39 -7.49 1.18
CA LEU A 20 -11.60 -6.54 0.09
C LEU A 20 -12.99 -5.91 0.15
N GLU A 21 -14.03 -6.68 0.47
CA GLU A 21 -15.38 -6.15 0.68
C GLU A 21 -15.44 -5.19 1.86
N GLN A 22 -14.72 -5.46 2.95
CA GLN A 22 -14.60 -4.50 4.07
C GLN A 22 -13.90 -3.21 3.64
N VAL A 23 -12.83 -3.29 2.84
CA VAL A 23 -12.15 -2.10 2.30
C VAL A 23 -13.08 -1.29 1.40
N LYS A 24 -13.85 -1.94 0.53
CA LYS A 24 -14.85 -1.29 -0.33
C LYS A 24 -15.90 -0.56 0.51
N ALA A 25 -16.45 -1.22 1.53
CA ALA A 25 -17.44 -0.63 2.42
C ALA A 25 -16.89 0.62 3.13
N LEU A 26 -15.65 0.57 3.62
CA LEU A 26 -14.98 1.72 4.24
C LEU A 26 -14.78 2.87 3.25
N PHE A 27 -14.39 2.59 2.02
CA PHE A 27 -14.22 3.63 0.99
C PHE A 27 -15.55 4.30 0.64
N ILE A 28 -16.64 3.55 0.57
CA ILE A 28 -17.99 4.09 0.34
C ILE A 28 -18.44 4.93 1.55
N GLU A 29 -18.31 4.42 2.76
CA GLU A 29 -18.71 5.12 3.99
C GLU A 29 -17.98 6.45 4.19
N HIS A 30 -16.70 6.47 3.81
CA HIS A 30 -15.82 7.62 3.96
C HIS A 30 -15.56 8.38 2.65
N GLU A 31 -16.39 8.17 1.62
CA GLU A 31 -16.23 8.85 0.34
C GLU A 31 -16.19 10.38 0.53
N GLY A 32 -15.17 11.03 -0.04
CA GLY A 32 -14.94 12.47 0.10
C GLY A 32 -14.45 12.95 1.48
N LYS A 33 -14.23 12.05 2.45
CA LYS A 33 -13.80 12.39 3.83
C LYS A 33 -12.31 12.11 4.10
N PHE A 34 -11.58 11.62 3.11
CA PHE A 34 -10.14 11.36 3.23
C PHE A 34 -9.37 11.86 2.01
N ASP A 35 -8.12 12.26 2.26
CA ASP A 35 -7.23 12.85 1.26
C ASP A 35 -6.10 11.92 0.85
N VAL A 36 -5.72 10.97 1.72
CA VAL A 36 -4.58 10.07 1.54
C VAL A 36 -4.96 8.66 1.99
N ILE A 37 -4.39 7.65 1.33
CA ILE A 37 -4.48 6.25 1.73
C ILE A 37 -3.09 5.76 2.17
N VAL A 38 -3.02 5.22 3.39
CA VAL A 38 -1.85 4.49 3.89
C VAL A 38 -2.24 3.03 4.04
N LEU A 39 -1.74 2.18 3.15
CA LEU A 39 -1.92 0.73 3.24
C LEU A 39 -0.73 0.11 3.97
N MET A 40 -0.99 -0.50 5.12
CA MET A 40 -0.03 -1.35 5.82
C MET A 40 -0.43 -2.81 5.66
N LYS A 41 0.37 -3.61 4.97
CA LYS A 41 0.08 -5.04 4.78
C LYS A 41 1.37 -5.82 4.67
N HIS A 42 1.49 -6.95 5.38
CA HIS A 42 2.72 -7.74 5.33
C HIS A 42 3.02 -8.25 3.91
N ALA A 43 2.01 -8.86 3.30
CA ALA A 43 2.08 -9.61 2.04
C ALA A 43 2.48 -8.78 0.81
N PHE A 44 3.37 -9.34 -0.02
CA PHE A 44 3.71 -8.78 -1.32
C PHE A 44 2.53 -8.97 -2.31
N PRO A 45 2.17 -7.97 -3.12
CA PRO A 45 0.98 -7.99 -4.00
C PRO A 45 1.17 -8.84 -5.27
N ARG A 46 1.73 -10.04 -5.15
CA ARG A 46 1.79 -11.06 -6.20
C ARG A 46 1.31 -12.39 -5.65
N TYR A 47 1.54 -13.47 -6.40
CA TYR A 47 1.19 -14.82 -5.96
C TYR A 47 1.60 -15.07 -4.51
N PRO A 48 0.66 -15.49 -3.64
CA PRO A 48 -0.76 -15.81 -3.89
C PRO A 48 -1.78 -14.79 -3.35
N HIS A 49 -1.50 -13.49 -3.44
CA HIS A 49 -2.33 -12.38 -2.93
C HIS A 49 -3.00 -11.54 -4.05
N GLN A 50 -2.80 -11.94 -5.31
CA GLN A 50 -3.29 -11.22 -6.50
C GLN A 50 -4.82 -11.18 -6.60
N ASP A 51 -5.53 -12.09 -5.94
CA ASP A 51 -6.99 -12.11 -5.81
C ASP A 51 -7.52 -11.03 -4.84
N PHE A 52 -6.66 -10.43 -4.02
CA PHE A 52 -6.97 -9.19 -3.28
C PHE A 52 -6.51 -7.95 -4.04
N PHE A 53 -5.24 -7.95 -4.48
CA PHE A 53 -4.61 -6.75 -5.00
C PHE A 53 -5.03 -6.45 -6.44
N GLY A 54 -5.12 -7.47 -7.27
CA GLY A 54 -5.17 -7.34 -8.72
C GLY A 54 -3.80 -7.02 -9.31
N ASP A 55 -3.73 -7.10 -10.64
CA ASP A 55 -2.57 -6.72 -11.46
C ASP A 55 -2.87 -5.49 -12.33
N GLY A 56 -4.02 -4.84 -12.09
CA GLY A 56 -4.53 -3.73 -12.89
C GLY A 56 -5.30 -4.14 -14.14
N SER A 57 -5.46 -5.45 -14.42
CA SER A 57 -6.23 -5.96 -15.57
C SER A 57 -7.64 -6.49 -15.20
N ARG A 58 -7.92 -6.66 -13.90
CA ARG A 58 -9.17 -7.27 -13.42
C ARG A 58 -9.91 -6.33 -12.49
N ASP A 59 -11.04 -5.81 -12.96
CA ASP A 59 -11.86 -4.86 -12.22
C ASP A 59 -12.32 -5.35 -10.84
N GLY A 60 -12.46 -4.40 -9.93
CA GLY A 60 -13.07 -4.60 -8.62
C GLY A 60 -12.10 -5.12 -7.54
N LEU A 61 -10.80 -5.17 -7.84
CA LEU A 61 -9.75 -5.49 -6.88
C LEU A 61 -9.10 -4.21 -6.33
N PHE A 62 -8.25 -4.34 -5.32
CA PHE A 62 -7.72 -3.19 -4.58
C PHE A 62 -7.07 -2.14 -5.48
N ILE A 63 -6.25 -2.54 -6.46
CA ILE A 63 -5.57 -1.61 -7.37
C ILE A 63 -6.57 -0.82 -8.22
N ASP A 64 -7.69 -1.40 -8.64
CA ASP A 64 -8.69 -0.64 -9.40
C ASP A 64 -9.49 0.31 -8.52
N LEU A 65 -9.71 -0.05 -7.25
CA LEU A 65 -10.28 0.89 -6.28
C LEU A 65 -9.38 2.11 -6.11
N ILE A 66 -8.06 1.91 -5.97
CA ILE A 66 -7.10 3.02 -5.88
C ILE A 66 -7.10 3.86 -7.15
N ARG A 67 -7.16 3.22 -8.33
CA ARG A 67 -7.28 3.93 -9.62
C ARG A 67 -8.51 4.81 -9.66
N GLY A 68 -9.67 4.28 -9.27
CA GLY A 68 -10.95 5.00 -9.30
C GLY A 68 -11.00 6.16 -8.30
N LEU A 69 -10.37 6.01 -7.13
CA LEU A 69 -10.32 7.06 -6.12
C LEU A 69 -9.39 8.21 -6.47
N GLY A 70 -8.29 7.94 -7.19
CA GLY A 70 -7.30 8.96 -7.58
C GLY A 70 -6.59 9.64 -6.40
N LYS A 71 -6.67 9.06 -5.19
CA LYS A 71 -6.06 9.63 -3.97
C LYS A 71 -4.59 9.21 -3.85
N PRO A 72 -3.69 10.09 -3.38
CA PRO A 72 -2.33 9.70 -3.01
C PRO A 72 -2.32 8.47 -2.10
N THR A 73 -1.61 7.44 -2.53
CA THR A 73 -1.58 6.14 -1.85
C THR A 73 -0.16 5.67 -1.63
N ILE A 74 0.16 5.32 -0.39
CA ILE A 74 1.42 4.65 -0.01
C ILE A 74 1.11 3.25 0.52
N HIS A 75 1.76 2.24 -0.05
CA HIS A 75 1.67 0.84 0.39
C HIS A 75 2.98 0.37 1.01
N LEU A 76 2.95 0.10 2.32
CA LEU A 76 4.07 -0.42 3.08
C LEU A 76 3.90 -1.94 3.29
N HIS A 77 4.91 -2.73 2.93
CA HIS A 77 4.91 -4.18 3.14
C HIS A 77 6.27 -4.75 3.55
N GLY A 78 6.30 -5.99 4.03
CA GLY A 78 7.51 -6.62 4.59
C GLY A 78 7.93 -7.93 3.92
N ASP A 79 7.05 -8.59 3.17
CA ASP A 79 7.21 -9.97 2.66
C ASP A 79 8.40 -10.18 1.69
N HIS A 80 9.01 -9.11 1.18
CA HIS A 80 10.21 -9.24 0.34
C HIS A 80 11.52 -9.26 1.15
N HIS A 81 11.46 -8.97 2.45
CA HIS A 81 12.60 -8.96 3.38
C HIS A 81 13.79 -8.07 2.96
N SER A 82 13.58 -7.12 2.03
CA SER A 82 14.57 -6.12 1.64
C SER A 82 13.90 -4.77 1.36
N TYR A 83 14.71 -3.70 1.44
CA TYR A 83 14.23 -2.35 1.21
C TYR A 83 14.25 -2.04 -0.28
N TYR A 84 13.10 -1.66 -0.83
CA TYR A 84 13.01 -1.05 -2.15
C TYR A 84 11.74 -0.21 -2.26
N GLU A 85 11.74 0.64 -3.26
CA GLU A 85 10.67 1.57 -3.56
C GLU A 85 10.22 1.32 -5.00
N SER A 86 8.92 1.29 -5.24
CA SER A 86 8.31 1.13 -6.55
C SER A 86 7.29 2.23 -6.74
N GLU A 87 7.69 3.27 -7.44
CA GLU A 87 6.82 4.38 -7.85
C GLU A 87 5.98 3.97 -9.05
N ALA A 88 4.80 4.57 -9.17
CA ALA A 88 3.87 4.35 -10.28
C ALA A 88 3.59 2.86 -10.57
N ASP A 89 3.62 2.02 -9.53
CA ASP A 89 3.39 0.59 -9.66
C ASP A 89 1.98 0.36 -10.24
N TYR A 90 1.82 -0.66 -11.09
CA TYR A 90 0.60 -0.89 -11.87
C TYR A 90 0.18 0.27 -12.80
N GLY A 91 1.10 1.18 -13.14
CA GLY A 91 0.82 2.34 -13.98
C GLY A 91 0.00 3.44 -13.28
N LEU A 92 -0.02 3.46 -11.95
CA LEU A 92 -0.78 4.41 -11.14
C LEU A 92 0.14 5.48 -10.55
N ASP A 93 0.16 6.67 -11.15
CA ASP A 93 0.98 7.81 -10.72
C ASP A 93 0.70 8.29 -9.28
N ASN A 94 -0.48 7.98 -8.74
CA ASN A 94 -0.85 8.25 -7.36
C ASN A 94 -0.45 7.14 -6.36
N TYR A 95 0.15 6.04 -6.82
CA TYR A 95 0.48 4.87 -6.00
C TYR A 95 1.99 4.62 -5.89
N VAL A 96 2.49 4.53 -4.67
CA VAL A 96 3.86 4.10 -4.37
C VAL A 96 3.86 2.93 -3.41
N ARG A 97 4.75 1.96 -3.66
CA ARG A 97 4.94 0.81 -2.80
C ARG A 97 6.35 0.79 -2.24
N ILE A 98 6.47 0.62 -0.93
CA ILE A 98 7.75 0.53 -0.22
C ILE A 98 7.79 -0.79 0.53
N SER A 99 8.80 -1.60 0.20
CA SER A 99 9.13 -2.79 0.96
C SER A 99 10.07 -2.44 2.09
N LEU A 100 9.84 -3.04 3.25
CA LEU A 100 10.60 -2.83 4.46
C LEU A 100 11.50 -4.03 4.74
N VAL A 101 12.65 -3.74 5.34
CA VAL A 101 13.43 -4.73 6.08
C VAL A 101 12.82 -4.89 7.48
N GLY A 102 12.90 -6.09 8.05
CA GLY A 102 12.47 -6.32 9.43
C GLY A 102 13.20 -5.40 10.42
N GLU A 103 12.59 -5.14 11.58
CA GLU A 103 13.08 -4.16 12.57
C GLU A 103 14.53 -4.38 13.01
N SER A 104 15.03 -5.62 12.97
CA SER A 104 16.41 -5.96 13.32
C SER A 104 17.45 -5.57 12.25
N ALA A 105 17.01 -5.23 11.03
CA ALA A 105 17.88 -5.08 9.87
C ALA A 105 17.88 -3.66 9.26
N GLY A 106 16.97 -2.76 9.66
CA GLY A 106 17.02 -1.38 9.20
C GLY A 106 16.24 -0.41 10.08
N PRO A 107 16.58 0.89 10.02
CA PRO A 107 15.90 1.89 10.82
C PRO A 107 14.43 2.03 10.40
N PRO A 108 13.54 2.36 11.35
CA PRO A 108 12.14 2.67 11.06
C PRO A 108 11.98 3.76 10.00
N LEU A 109 10.89 3.68 9.23
CA LEU A 109 10.43 4.78 8.39
C LEU A 109 9.59 5.75 9.21
N SER A 110 9.76 7.03 8.92
CA SER A 110 8.81 8.07 9.31
C SER A 110 8.02 8.47 8.08
N VAL A 111 6.69 8.41 8.18
CA VAL A 111 5.76 8.91 7.18
C VAL A 111 5.09 10.13 7.78
N THR A 112 5.23 11.27 7.13
CA THR A 112 4.52 12.51 7.48
C THR A 112 3.46 12.79 6.43
N ILE A 113 2.27 13.15 6.91
CA ILE A 113 1.12 13.47 6.08
C ILE A 113 0.74 14.92 6.36
N ASP A 114 0.81 15.76 5.33
CA ASP A 114 0.46 17.17 5.38
C ASP A 114 -0.46 17.50 4.20
N VAL A 115 -1.76 17.39 4.43
CA VAL A 115 -2.82 17.57 3.42
C VAL A 115 -2.97 19.04 2.97
N SER A 116 -2.26 19.98 3.59
CA SER A 116 -2.19 21.36 3.10
C SER A 116 -1.29 21.52 1.88
N LYS A 117 -0.47 20.51 1.59
CA LYS A 117 0.46 20.48 0.45
C LYS A 117 -0.12 19.66 -0.71
N PRO A 118 0.23 20.01 -1.95
CA PRO A 118 -0.26 19.28 -3.12
C PRO A 118 0.32 17.85 -3.23
N ASN A 119 1.49 17.61 -2.64
CA ASN A 119 2.15 16.31 -2.53
C ASN A 119 2.23 15.91 -1.04
N PRO A 120 1.13 15.42 -0.46
CA PRO A 120 0.92 15.43 0.99
C PRO A 120 1.75 14.39 1.76
N ILE A 121 2.39 13.42 1.10
CA ILE A 121 3.10 12.32 1.77
C ILE A 121 4.61 12.52 1.65
N THR A 122 5.30 12.69 2.76
CA THR A 122 6.77 12.63 2.79
C THR A 122 7.25 11.44 3.60
N VAL A 123 8.27 10.75 3.11
CA VAL A 123 8.87 9.58 3.77
C VAL A 123 10.34 9.85 4.06
N SER A 124 10.76 9.58 5.29
CA SER A 124 12.15 9.71 5.71
C SER A 124 12.62 8.51 6.53
N ARG A 125 13.94 8.34 6.63
CA ARG A 125 14.59 7.33 7.47
C ARG A 125 15.39 8.03 8.56
N ARG A 126 15.43 7.44 9.75
CA ARG A 126 16.15 8.01 10.92
C ARG A 126 17.66 8.16 10.69
N GLN A 127 18.24 7.38 9.79
CA GLN A 127 19.66 7.45 9.47
C GLN A 127 19.89 8.31 8.21
N SER A 128 20.70 9.37 8.35
CA SER A 128 20.94 10.37 7.30
C SER A 128 21.64 9.81 6.05
N ASN A 129 22.34 8.68 6.17
CA ASN A 129 22.97 7.99 5.05
C ASN A 129 22.02 7.08 4.26
N LEU A 130 20.78 6.88 4.73
CA LEU A 130 19.77 6.10 4.03
C LEU A 130 18.76 7.02 3.37
N LYS A 131 18.93 7.24 2.06
CA LYS A 131 18.02 8.05 1.26
C LYS A 131 16.71 7.31 0.99
N VAL A 132 15.63 8.07 0.94
CA VAL A 132 14.33 7.67 0.38
C VAL A 132 14.21 8.37 -0.96
N ASN A 133 14.02 7.61 -2.03
CA ASN A 133 14.05 8.19 -3.37
C ASN A 133 12.66 8.71 -3.78
N CYS A 134 11.60 7.93 -3.60
CA CYS A 134 10.26 8.18 -4.11
C CYS A 134 9.64 9.47 -3.57
N CYS A 135 9.78 9.68 -2.26
CA CYS A 135 8.84 10.46 -1.49
C CYS A 135 9.54 11.36 -0.46
N GLY A 136 10.86 11.57 -0.59
CA GLY A 136 11.62 12.45 0.30
C GLY A 136 11.14 13.91 0.25
N ASP A 137 10.78 14.36 -0.96
CA ASP A 137 10.33 15.73 -1.24
C ASP A 137 8.81 15.85 -1.40
N GLY A 138 8.07 14.77 -1.12
CA GLY A 138 6.61 14.68 -1.22
C GLY A 138 6.14 13.75 -2.34
N TRP A 139 4.99 13.13 -2.14
CA TRP A 139 4.32 12.21 -3.06
C TRP A 139 2.82 12.54 -3.17
N PRO A 140 2.19 12.45 -4.36
CA PRO A 140 2.78 12.11 -5.68
C PRO A 140 3.79 13.15 -6.16
N ARG A 141 4.73 12.75 -7.03
CA ARG A 141 5.64 13.71 -7.67
C ARG A 141 4.88 14.54 -8.71
N GLN A 142 5.16 15.84 -8.76
CA GLN A 142 4.66 16.75 -9.79
C GLN A 142 5.58 16.80 -11.00
#